data_AF-A0A226H5F8-F1
#
_entry.id   AF-A0A226H5F8-F1
#
_cell.length_a   1.000
_cell.length_b   1.000
_cell.length_c   1.000
_cell.angle_alpha   90.00
_cell.angle_beta   90.00
_cell.angle_gamma   90.00
#
_symmetry.space_group_name_H-M   'P 1'
#
loop_
_entity.id
_entity.type
_entity.pdbx_description
1 polymer ?
#
loop_
_entity_poly.entity_id
_entity_poly.type
_entity_poly.pdbx_seq_one_letter_code
_entity_poly.pdbx_strand_id
1 'polypeptide(L)'
;MKKKYKIILTIIAVYSVCVILLILSLINKKPPVLKRYIPETKDTLTTEFVIRNNDTIPHGKYIVHNENGNKTDEGSFVDGHIKGKSIHYFDNEMIESICYYKSVKIKEECTFYYFNEKTMKYYMYNDLGELEFIIYYDKFGNVESYEGTPLLEIYQYKVANKEKFKTKIEQHLKVGDTLKYEYLIANIPNAKRTFKIKNLDVDNTKVDLSFRKTSQVGIEVEETLTQKGINTIQATVKYEFNDKEKTIINDTLSFQVTVN
;
A
#
# COMPACT_ATOMS: atom_id res chain seq x y z
N MET A 1 -33.50 -25.24 43.97
CA MET A 1 -32.63 -24.04 44.12
C MET A 1 -33.32 -23.03 45.04
N LYS A 2 -32.76 -22.68 46.21
CA LYS A 2 -33.42 -21.73 47.14
C LYS A 2 -33.62 -20.37 46.43
N LYS A 3 -34.80 -19.75 46.58
CA LYS A 3 -35.21 -18.47 45.93
C LYS A 3 -34.11 -17.39 45.98
N LYS A 4 -33.34 -17.36 47.07
CA LYS A 4 -32.16 -16.49 47.29
C LYS A 4 -31.07 -16.64 46.22
N TYR A 5 -30.76 -17.86 45.77
CA TYR A 5 -29.74 -18.10 44.74
C TYR A 5 -30.18 -17.63 43.36
N LYS A 6 -31.47 -17.76 43.01
CA LYS A 6 -32.01 -17.21 41.77
C LYS A 6 -31.87 -15.69 41.73
N ILE A 7 -32.21 -15.01 42.83
CA ILE A 7 -32.09 -13.54 42.95
C ILE A 7 -30.62 -13.09 42.80
N ILE A 8 -29.69 -13.75 43.48
CA ILE A 8 -28.26 -13.42 43.38
C ILE A 8 -27.75 -13.64 41.95
N LEU A 9 -28.13 -14.74 41.29
CA LEU A 9 -27.74 -15.01 39.90
C LEU A 9 -28.28 -13.95 38.93
N THR A 10 -29.52 -13.49 39.13
CA THR A 10 -30.12 -12.41 38.33
C THR A 10 -29.38 -11.09 38.53
N ILE A 11 -29.00 -10.75 39.75
CA ILE A 11 -28.23 -9.52 40.05
C ILE A 11 -26.85 -9.57 39.37
N ILE A 12 -26.15 -10.71 39.44
CA ILE A 12 -24.84 -10.90 38.78
C ILE A 12 -24.98 -10.78 37.26
N ALA A 13 -26.02 -11.39 36.67
CA ALA A 13 -26.27 -11.30 35.24
C ALA A 13 -26.51 -9.85 34.79
N VAL A 14 -27.36 -9.10 35.51
CA VAL A 14 -27.61 -7.67 35.22
C VAL A 14 -26.32 -6.85 35.35
N TYR A 15 -25.54 -7.07 36.40
CA TYR A 15 -24.26 -6.38 36.58
C TYR A 15 -23.27 -6.67 35.43
N SER A 16 -23.15 -7.93 35.00
CA SER A 16 -22.27 -8.29 33.87
C SER A 16 -22.70 -7.62 32.56
N VAL A 17 -24.00 -7.52 32.29
CA VAL A 17 -24.52 -6.80 31.12
C VAL A 17 -24.20 -5.31 31.21
N CYS A 18 -24.37 -4.69 32.38
CA CYS A 18 -24.00 -3.27 32.59
C CYS A 18 -22.50 -3.03 32.36
N VAL A 19 -21.63 -3.91 32.82
CA VAL A 19 -20.17 -3.83 32.59
C VAL A 19 -19.84 -3.98 31.11
N ILE A 20 -20.47 -4.94 30.41
CA ILE A 20 -20.28 -5.13 28.97
C ILE A 20 -20.74 -3.88 28.20
N LEU A 21 -21.90 -3.32 28.54
CA LEU A 21 -22.40 -2.09 27.91
C LEU A 21 -21.49 -0.88 28.18
N LEU A 22 -20.92 -0.78 29.38
CA LEU A 22 -19.93 0.25 29.72
C LEU A 22 -18.64 0.08 28.89
N ILE A 23 -18.13 -1.15 28.78
CA ILE A 23 -16.95 -1.48 27.97
C ILE A 23 -17.21 -1.14 26.50
N LEU A 24 -18.36 -1.53 25.95
CA LEU A 24 -18.77 -1.20 24.58
C LEU A 24 -18.88 0.32 24.37
N SER A 25 -19.40 1.05 25.36
CA SER A 25 -19.48 2.52 25.32
C SER A 25 -18.09 3.18 25.32
N LEU A 26 -17.14 2.65 26.08
CA LEU A 26 -15.76 3.14 26.12
C LEU A 26 -15.01 2.84 24.82
N ILE A 27 -15.26 1.67 24.20
CA ILE A 27 -14.68 1.28 22.91
C ILE A 27 -15.25 2.13 21.76
N ASN A 28 -16.52 2.53 21.82
CA ASN A 28 -17.21 3.25 20.75
C ASN A 28 -17.04 4.78 20.77
N LYS A 29 -16.11 5.33 21.55
CA LYS A 29 -15.85 6.78 21.51
C LYS A 29 -15.31 7.18 20.13
N LYS A 30 -16.07 8.01 19.41
CA LYS A 30 -15.61 8.60 18.15
C LYS A 30 -14.34 9.43 18.43
N PRO A 31 -13.32 9.36 17.57
CA PRO A 31 -12.16 10.22 17.69
C PRO A 31 -12.59 11.70 17.65
N PRO A 32 -11.89 12.58 18.38
CA PRO A 32 -12.20 13.99 18.35
C PRO A 32 -11.88 14.55 16.95
N VAL A 33 -12.68 15.51 16.51
CA VAL A 33 -12.60 16.08 15.16
C VAL A 33 -12.37 17.57 15.24
N LEU A 34 -11.43 18.06 14.43
CA LEU A 34 -11.15 19.47 14.22
C LEU A 34 -11.75 19.88 12.87
N LYS A 35 -12.43 21.02 12.84
CA LYS A 35 -12.84 21.69 11.61
C LYS A 35 -12.03 22.96 11.43
N ARG A 36 -11.39 23.11 10.28
CA ARG A 36 -10.55 24.26 9.92
C ARG A 36 -11.00 24.82 8.59
N TYR A 37 -11.34 26.10 8.57
CA TYR A 37 -11.55 26.86 7.36
C TYR A 37 -10.19 27.30 6.80
N ILE A 38 -9.96 27.12 5.50
CA ILE A 38 -8.74 27.49 4.79
C ILE A 38 -9.06 28.74 3.95
N PRO A 39 -8.70 29.96 4.39
CA PRO A 39 -9.14 31.19 3.73
C PRO A 39 -8.69 31.33 2.27
N GLU A 40 -7.54 30.77 1.93
CA GLU A 40 -6.93 30.90 0.60
C GLU A 40 -7.74 30.18 -0.49
N THR A 41 -8.25 29.00 -0.18
CA THR A 41 -9.08 28.19 -1.09
C THR A 41 -10.57 28.28 -0.75
N LYS A 42 -10.90 28.85 0.41
CA LYS A 42 -12.22 28.84 1.07
C LYS A 42 -12.75 27.44 1.37
N ASP A 43 -11.86 26.45 1.41
CA ASP A 43 -12.22 25.08 1.73
C ASP A 43 -12.44 24.90 3.24
N THR A 44 -13.19 23.87 3.60
CA THR A 44 -13.34 23.40 4.97
C THR A 44 -12.72 22.01 5.12
N LEU A 45 -11.62 21.94 5.86
CA LEU A 45 -10.98 20.70 6.29
C LEU A 45 -11.63 20.20 7.59
N THR A 46 -12.10 18.96 7.57
CA THR A 46 -12.52 18.21 8.76
C THR A 46 -11.53 17.08 8.98
N THR A 47 -10.85 17.02 10.12
CA THR A 47 -9.83 15.99 10.42
C THR A 47 -9.98 15.42 11.81
N GLU A 48 -9.81 14.11 11.95
CA GLU A 48 -9.58 13.46 13.23
C GLU A 48 -8.20 13.85 13.78
N PHE A 49 -8.07 13.92 15.11
CA PHE A 49 -6.82 14.27 15.77
C PHE A 49 -6.60 13.50 17.08
N VAL A 50 -5.36 13.53 17.55
CA VAL A 50 -4.96 13.11 18.90
C VAL A 50 -4.22 14.25 19.58
N ILE A 51 -4.30 14.31 20.91
CA ILE A 51 -3.51 15.25 21.71
C ILE A 51 -2.28 14.50 22.21
N ARG A 52 -1.08 15.02 21.90
CA ARG A 52 0.18 14.54 22.48
C ARG A 52 1.04 15.74 22.85
N ASN A 53 1.66 15.72 24.02
CA ASN A 53 2.49 16.82 24.53
C ASN A 53 1.78 18.20 24.48
N ASN A 54 0.48 18.22 24.77
CA ASN A 54 -0.37 19.42 24.70
C ASN A 54 -0.55 20.02 23.29
N ASP A 55 -0.17 19.29 22.24
CA ASP A 55 -0.39 19.66 20.84
C ASP A 55 -1.48 18.81 20.18
N THR A 56 -2.23 19.45 19.28
CA THR A 56 -3.24 18.80 18.42
C THR A 56 -2.56 18.25 17.17
N ILE A 57 -2.49 16.92 17.07
CA ILE A 57 -1.83 16.23 15.96
C ILE A 57 -2.88 15.55 15.08
N PRO A 58 -3.02 15.92 13.79
CA PRO A 58 -3.90 15.23 12.85
C PRO A 58 -3.58 13.73 12.82
N HIS A 59 -4.57 12.90 13.10
CA HIS A 59 -4.39 11.45 13.19
C HIS A 59 -5.76 10.78 13.00
N GLY A 60 -5.88 9.97 11.96
CA GLY A 60 -7.14 9.41 11.52
C GLY A 60 -7.63 10.06 10.22
N LYS A 61 -8.93 10.00 9.97
CA LYS A 61 -9.53 10.42 8.71
C LYS A 61 -9.55 11.93 8.55
N TYR A 62 -9.43 12.39 7.31
CA TYR A 62 -9.74 13.76 6.93
C TYR A 62 -10.66 13.81 5.71
N ILE A 63 -11.43 14.90 5.60
CA ILE A 63 -12.28 15.23 4.48
C ILE A 63 -12.18 16.74 4.22
N VAL A 64 -12.03 17.13 2.96
CA VAL A 64 -12.05 18.53 2.51
C VAL A 64 -13.32 18.76 1.70
N HIS A 65 -13.98 19.89 1.96
CA HIS A 65 -15.09 20.38 1.15
C HIS A 65 -14.74 21.77 0.60
N ASN A 66 -15.13 22.05 -0.63
CA ASN A 66 -14.95 23.38 -1.23
C ASN A 66 -15.94 24.42 -0.67
N GLU A 67 -15.85 25.67 -1.15
CA GLU A 67 -16.75 26.77 -0.74
C GLU A 67 -18.24 26.48 -0.98
N ASN A 68 -18.54 25.60 -1.94
CA ASN A 68 -19.91 25.18 -2.28
C ASN A 68 -20.40 24.02 -1.41
N GLY A 69 -19.54 23.46 -0.56
CA GLY A 69 -19.84 22.31 0.29
C GLY A 69 -19.66 20.95 -0.38
N ASN A 70 -19.18 20.90 -1.62
CA ASN A 70 -18.91 19.64 -2.32
C ASN A 70 -17.61 19.03 -1.80
N LYS A 71 -17.57 17.70 -1.67
CA LYS A 71 -16.35 17.01 -1.24
C LYS A 71 -15.29 17.06 -2.34
N THR A 72 -14.08 17.51 -2.02
CA THR A 72 -12.94 17.56 -2.96
C THR A 72 -11.87 16.52 -2.65
N ASP A 73 -11.70 16.16 -1.38
CA ASP A 73 -10.65 15.24 -0.95
C ASP A 73 -11.06 14.42 0.28
N GLU A 74 -10.62 13.18 0.37
CA GLU A 74 -10.64 12.41 1.61
C GLU A 74 -9.42 11.48 1.73
N GLY A 75 -9.02 11.19 2.97
CA GLY A 75 -7.88 10.31 3.23
C GLY A 75 -7.63 10.11 4.72
N SER A 76 -6.39 9.74 5.06
CA SER A 76 -5.97 9.58 6.45
C SER A 76 -4.61 10.17 6.76
N PHE A 77 -4.51 10.79 7.94
CA PHE A 77 -3.27 11.18 8.58
C PHE A 77 -2.81 10.11 9.57
N VAL A 78 -1.50 9.90 9.64
CA VAL A 78 -0.82 9.22 10.75
C VAL A 78 0.23 10.18 11.28
N ASP A 79 0.02 10.66 12.50
CA ASP A 79 0.93 11.56 13.22
C ASP A 79 1.27 12.84 12.44
N GLY A 80 0.24 13.51 11.92
CA GLY A 80 0.32 14.77 11.19
C GLY A 80 0.64 14.60 9.70
N HIS A 81 0.77 13.37 9.21
CA HIS A 81 1.27 13.08 7.87
C HIS A 81 0.31 12.20 7.07
N ILE A 82 0.02 12.57 5.82
CA ILE A 82 -0.81 11.76 4.93
C ILE A 82 -0.13 10.39 4.77
N LYS A 83 -0.90 9.33 5.01
CA LYS A 83 -0.43 7.96 4.86
C LYS A 83 -1.58 7.06 4.40
N GLY A 84 -1.26 6.14 3.51
CA GLY A 84 -2.24 5.24 2.91
C GLY A 84 -3.00 5.89 1.76
N LYS A 85 -4.29 5.60 1.68
CA LYS A 85 -5.16 6.00 0.56
C LYS A 85 -5.61 7.46 0.70
N SER A 86 -5.50 8.21 -0.39
CA SER A 86 -6.12 9.52 -0.60
C SER A 86 -7.01 9.44 -1.84
N ILE A 87 -8.18 10.05 -1.79
CA ILE A 87 -9.15 10.13 -2.88
C ILE A 87 -9.39 11.60 -3.17
N HIS A 88 -9.34 11.96 -4.44
CA HIS A 88 -9.64 13.29 -4.96
C HIS A 88 -10.88 13.20 -5.83
N TYR A 89 -11.71 14.24 -5.79
CA TYR A 89 -12.99 14.28 -6.48
C TYR A 89 -13.07 15.47 -7.43
N PHE A 90 -13.74 15.26 -8.55
CA PHE A 90 -14.22 16.34 -9.40
C PHE A 90 -15.31 17.17 -8.68
N ASP A 91 -15.61 18.36 -9.20
CA ASP A 91 -16.65 19.24 -8.65
C ASP A 91 -18.05 18.60 -8.57
N ASN A 92 -18.31 17.58 -9.39
CA ASN A 92 -19.54 16.79 -9.38
C ASN A 92 -19.50 15.57 -8.44
N GLU A 93 -18.51 15.51 -7.55
CA GLU A 93 -18.29 14.46 -6.55
C GLU A 93 -17.92 13.07 -7.11
N MET A 94 -17.67 12.96 -8.42
CA MET A 94 -17.10 11.75 -9.00
C MET A 94 -15.61 11.66 -8.67
N ILE A 95 -15.08 10.45 -8.50
CA ILE A 95 -13.66 10.24 -8.18
C ILE A 95 -12.81 10.68 -9.37
N GLU A 96 -11.92 11.66 -9.14
CA GLU A 96 -10.91 12.11 -10.09
C GLU A 96 -9.67 11.23 -10.01
N SER A 97 -9.19 10.95 -8.80
CA SER A 97 -8.01 10.11 -8.60
C SER A 97 -7.97 9.44 -7.24
N ILE A 98 -7.23 8.33 -7.18
CA ILE A 98 -6.90 7.61 -5.96
C ILE A 98 -5.39 7.47 -5.92
N CYS A 99 -4.76 7.95 -4.85
CA CYS A 99 -3.33 7.88 -4.64
C CYS A 99 -3.00 7.16 -3.33
N TYR A 100 -1.92 6.38 -3.32
CA TYR A 100 -1.41 5.70 -2.13
C TYR A 100 -0.06 6.27 -1.72
N TYR A 101 0.10 6.55 -0.43
CA TYR A 101 1.30 7.14 0.16
C TYR A 101 1.90 6.21 1.21
N LYS A 102 3.16 5.81 1.01
CA LYS A 102 3.95 5.05 1.99
C LYS A 102 4.39 5.97 3.15
N SER A 103 4.75 7.20 2.81
CA SER A 103 5.15 8.26 3.73
C SER A 103 4.86 9.64 3.12
N VAL A 104 5.13 10.71 3.88
CA VAL A 104 4.99 12.11 3.42
C VAL A 104 5.67 12.37 2.08
N LYS A 105 6.84 11.76 1.85
CA LYS A 105 7.66 12.00 0.67
C LYS A 105 7.48 10.97 -0.43
N ILE A 106 6.92 9.80 -0.10
CA ILE A 106 6.89 8.65 -0.99
C ILE A 106 5.43 8.31 -1.28
N LYS A 107 5.00 8.76 -2.45
CA LYS A 107 3.83 8.25 -3.16
C LYS A 107 4.21 6.91 -3.78
N GLU A 108 3.28 5.95 -3.79
CA GLU A 108 3.52 4.60 -4.30
C GLU A 108 2.87 4.41 -5.67
N GLU A 109 1.58 4.71 -5.76
CA GLU A 109 0.83 4.64 -6.99
C GLU A 109 -0.31 5.67 -7.00
N CYS A 110 -0.74 6.07 -8.20
CA CYS A 110 -1.96 6.82 -8.41
C CYS A 110 -2.73 6.30 -9.61
N THR A 111 -4.04 6.18 -9.46
CA THR A 111 -4.97 5.92 -10.56
C THR A 111 -5.81 7.17 -10.77
N PHE A 112 -5.90 7.63 -12.02
CA PHE A 112 -6.73 8.76 -12.41
C PHE A 112 -7.84 8.28 -13.31
N TYR A 113 -8.99 8.93 -13.21
CA TYR A 113 -10.21 8.54 -13.90
C TYR A 113 -10.70 9.67 -14.82
N TYR A 114 -11.37 9.27 -15.89
CA TYR A 114 -12.22 10.18 -16.63
C TYR A 114 -13.48 10.48 -15.82
N PHE A 115 -14.20 11.52 -16.25
CA PHE A 115 -15.52 11.88 -15.72
C PHE A 115 -16.59 10.78 -15.88
N ASN A 116 -16.30 9.69 -16.60
CA ASN A 116 -17.18 8.52 -16.71
C ASN A 116 -16.70 7.33 -15.86
N GLU A 117 -15.86 7.58 -14.85
CA GLU A 117 -15.26 6.59 -13.92
C GLU A 117 -14.33 5.55 -14.56
N LYS A 118 -14.10 5.61 -15.87
CA LYS A 118 -13.10 4.74 -16.50
C LYS A 118 -11.70 5.24 -16.17
N THR A 119 -10.79 4.30 -15.94
CA THR A 119 -9.37 4.61 -15.76
C THR A 119 -8.86 5.38 -16.96
N MET A 120 -8.22 6.52 -16.70
CA MET A 120 -7.54 7.34 -17.70
C MET A 120 -6.05 7.03 -17.72
N LYS A 121 -5.43 6.91 -16.54
CA LYS A 121 -4.00 6.62 -16.41
C LYS A 121 -3.65 6.07 -15.04
N TYR A 122 -2.57 5.30 -14.98
CA TYR A 122 -2.00 4.75 -13.76
C TYR A 122 -0.51 5.04 -13.68
N TYR A 123 -0.06 5.48 -12.50
CA TYR A 123 1.33 5.79 -12.17
C TYR A 123 1.81 4.86 -11.06
N MET A 124 3.04 4.34 -11.19
CA MET A 124 3.80 3.72 -10.11
C MET A 124 5.09 4.51 -9.88
N TYR A 125 5.43 4.71 -8.62
CA TYR A 125 6.65 5.38 -8.20
C TYR A 125 7.58 4.40 -7.48
N ASN A 126 8.88 4.64 -7.58
CA ASN A 126 9.88 3.87 -6.84
C ASN A 126 9.94 4.28 -5.35
N ASP A 127 10.79 3.61 -4.59
CA ASP A 127 10.93 3.85 -3.15
C ASP A 127 11.70 5.13 -2.79
N LEU A 128 12.15 5.89 -3.79
CA LEU A 128 12.67 7.25 -3.67
C LEU A 128 11.60 8.31 -4.01
N GLY A 129 10.42 7.89 -4.48
CA GLY A 129 9.31 8.77 -4.89
C GLY A 129 9.41 9.25 -6.33
N GLU A 130 10.26 8.64 -7.17
CA GLU A 130 10.42 8.98 -8.57
C GLU A 130 9.45 8.15 -9.42
N LEU A 131 8.90 8.72 -10.50
CA LEU A 131 7.96 8.01 -11.37
C LEU A 131 8.69 6.92 -12.15
N GLU A 132 8.25 5.67 -12.01
CA GLU A 132 8.91 4.51 -12.63
C GLU A 132 8.10 3.93 -13.79
N PHE A 133 6.78 3.91 -13.66
CA PHE A 133 5.91 3.33 -14.67
C PHE A 133 4.65 4.15 -14.83
N ILE A 134 4.25 4.31 -16.08
CA ILE A 134 3.05 5.03 -16.46
C ILE A 134 2.33 4.27 -17.57
N ILE A 135 1.00 4.19 -17.47
CA ILE A 135 0.14 3.64 -18.53
C ILE A 135 -1.09 4.54 -18.70
N TYR A 136 -1.45 4.76 -19.95
CA TYR A 136 -2.60 5.55 -20.39
C TYR A 136 -3.64 4.65 -21.04
N TYR A 137 -4.90 5.00 -20.84
CA TYR A 137 -6.05 4.31 -21.38
C TYR A 137 -6.95 5.29 -22.13
N ASP A 138 -7.61 4.82 -23.17
CA ASP A 138 -8.62 5.58 -23.87
C ASP A 138 -9.91 5.71 -23.05
N LYS A 139 -10.85 6.52 -23.52
CA LYS A 139 -12.19 6.67 -22.91
C LYS A 139 -13.02 5.38 -22.91
N PHE A 140 -12.58 4.32 -23.59
CA PHE A 140 -13.24 3.02 -23.62
C PHE A 140 -12.63 2.04 -22.61
N GLY A 141 -11.43 2.30 -22.10
CA GLY A 141 -10.67 1.47 -21.17
C GLY A 141 -9.61 0.60 -21.86
N ASN A 142 -9.30 0.84 -23.13
CA ASN A 142 -8.23 0.14 -23.85
C ASN A 142 -6.89 0.81 -23.57
N VAL A 143 -5.80 0.04 -23.58
CA VAL A 143 -4.46 0.60 -23.41
C VAL A 143 -4.10 1.45 -24.63
N GLU A 144 -3.74 2.72 -24.41
CA GLU A 144 -3.26 3.63 -25.47
C GLU A 144 -1.73 3.59 -25.57
N SER A 145 -1.04 3.70 -24.43
CA SER A 145 0.41 3.71 -24.36
C SER A 145 0.89 3.45 -22.93
N TYR A 146 2.15 3.05 -22.78
CA TYR A 146 2.82 2.97 -21.49
C TYR A 146 4.32 3.26 -21.65
N GLU A 147 4.95 3.67 -20.56
CA GLU A 147 6.39 3.95 -20.48
C GLU A 147 6.93 3.49 -19.12
N GLY A 148 8.20 3.09 -19.11
CA GLY A 148 8.91 2.71 -17.89
C GLY A 148 8.76 1.24 -17.51
N THR A 149 9.08 0.92 -16.26
CA THR A 149 9.30 -0.46 -15.79
C THR A 149 8.29 -0.85 -14.70
N PRO A 150 7.37 -1.80 -14.95
CA PRO A 150 6.34 -2.18 -13.98
C PRO A 150 6.85 -3.13 -12.88
N LEU A 151 8.12 -3.51 -12.90
CA LEU A 151 8.78 -4.41 -11.96
C LEU A 151 10.17 -3.89 -11.57
N LEU A 152 10.39 -3.61 -10.30
CA LEU A 152 11.69 -3.22 -9.76
C LEU A 152 12.11 -4.13 -8.63
N GLU A 153 13.41 -4.38 -8.49
CA GLU A 153 14.01 -4.95 -7.27
C GLU A 153 14.77 -3.84 -6.55
N ILE A 154 14.41 -3.60 -5.29
CA ILE A 154 14.88 -2.42 -4.54
C ILE A 154 15.73 -2.77 -3.32
N TYR A 155 15.84 -4.04 -2.95
CA TYR A 155 16.56 -4.45 -1.74
C TYR A 155 17.98 -4.89 -2.07
N GLN A 156 18.15 -5.92 -2.90
CA GLN A 156 19.46 -6.41 -3.32
C GLN A 156 20.20 -5.38 -4.16
N TYR A 157 19.49 -4.54 -4.92
CA TYR A 157 20.07 -3.36 -5.57
C TYR A 157 20.75 -2.42 -4.57
N LYS A 158 20.14 -2.15 -3.41
CA LYS A 158 20.77 -1.33 -2.35
C LYS A 158 21.94 -2.04 -1.69
N VAL A 159 21.82 -3.35 -1.45
CA VAL A 159 22.91 -4.17 -0.89
C VAL A 159 24.13 -4.15 -1.83
N ALA A 160 23.93 -4.19 -3.14
CA ALA A 160 25.00 -4.12 -4.13
C ALA A 160 25.60 -2.70 -4.26
N ASN A 161 24.80 -1.64 -4.01
CA ASN A 161 25.19 -0.25 -4.20
C ASN A 161 25.34 0.51 -2.86
N LYS A 162 26.05 -0.08 -1.90
CA LYS A 162 26.03 0.41 -0.51
C LYS A 162 26.48 1.85 -0.34
N GLU A 163 27.49 2.28 -1.09
CA GLU A 163 28.01 3.65 -1.07
C GLU A 163 26.95 4.67 -1.54
N LYS A 164 26.23 4.35 -2.62
CA LYS A 164 25.17 5.21 -3.17
C LYS A 164 24.03 5.41 -2.16
N PHE A 165 23.65 4.33 -1.46
CA PHE A 165 22.51 4.33 -0.55
C PHE A 165 22.89 4.52 0.92
N LYS A 166 24.17 4.65 1.25
CA LYS A 166 24.71 4.74 2.62
C LYS A 166 24.15 3.66 3.55
N THR A 167 23.94 2.46 3.02
CA THR A 167 23.37 1.33 3.77
C THR A 167 24.45 0.63 4.59
N LYS A 168 24.07 0.15 5.78
CA LYS A 168 24.94 -0.64 6.67
C LYS A 168 24.79 -2.15 6.50
N ILE A 169 24.08 -2.60 5.46
CA ILE A 169 23.78 -4.01 5.25
C ILE A 169 25.06 -4.72 4.79
N GLU A 170 25.62 -5.59 5.61
CA GLU A 170 26.65 -6.56 5.23
C GLU A 170 26.00 -7.92 4.99
N GLN A 171 26.18 -8.47 3.78
CA GLN A 171 25.54 -9.70 3.36
C GLN A 171 26.62 -10.72 3.00
N HIS A 172 26.80 -11.70 3.87
CA HIS A 172 27.67 -12.85 3.68
C HIS A 172 26.82 -14.11 3.82
N LEU A 173 26.35 -14.64 2.69
CA LEU A 173 25.43 -15.76 2.67
C LEU A 173 26.18 -17.10 2.69
N LYS A 174 25.57 -18.11 3.29
CA LYS A 174 25.96 -19.52 3.30
C LYS A 174 24.75 -20.38 2.97
N VAL A 175 25.00 -21.64 2.62
CA VAL A 175 23.91 -22.61 2.44
C VAL A 175 23.11 -22.76 3.73
N GLY A 176 21.79 -22.69 3.63
CA GLY A 176 20.85 -22.68 4.75
C GLY A 176 20.43 -21.28 5.22
N ASP A 177 21.11 -20.22 4.77
CA ASP A 177 20.71 -18.85 5.10
C ASP A 177 19.47 -18.41 4.32
N THR A 178 18.73 -17.46 4.90
CA THR A 178 17.58 -16.83 4.25
C THR A 178 18.02 -15.57 3.49
N LEU A 179 17.91 -15.59 2.17
CA LEU A 179 18.02 -14.42 1.32
C LEU A 179 16.76 -13.56 1.42
N LYS A 180 16.91 -12.25 1.63
CA LYS A 180 15.80 -11.28 1.61
C LYS A 180 15.90 -10.36 0.42
N TYR A 181 14.79 -10.10 -0.24
CA TYR A 181 14.71 -9.18 -1.37
C TYR A 181 13.30 -8.59 -1.46
N GLU A 182 13.16 -7.42 -2.07
CA GLU A 182 11.88 -6.71 -2.15
C GLU A 182 11.67 -6.19 -3.56
N TYR A 183 10.48 -6.47 -4.10
CA TYR A 183 10.04 -5.94 -5.38
C TYR A 183 9.00 -4.85 -5.22
N LEU A 184 9.06 -3.84 -6.09
CA LEU A 184 7.92 -2.98 -6.38
C LEU A 184 7.28 -3.47 -7.69
N ILE A 185 5.97 -3.73 -7.63
CA ILE A 185 5.22 -4.30 -8.75
C ILE A 185 3.97 -3.45 -8.99
N ALA A 186 3.82 -2.94 -10.21
CA ALA A 186 2.68 -2.12 -10.58
C ALA A 186 1.35 -2.86 -10.36
N ASN A 187 0.35 -2.20 -9.77
CA ASN A 187 -1.02 -2.72 -9.69
C ASN A 187 -1.84 -2.17 -10.86
N ILE A 188 -1.40 -2.46 -12.08
CA ILE A 188 -1.97 -1.92 -13.31
C ILE A 188 -3.48 -2.26 -13.39
N PRO A 189 -4.38 -1.25 -13.45
CA PRO A 189 -5.81 -1.49 -13.56
C PRO A 189 -6.20 -2.27 -14.82
N ASN A 190 -7.33 -2.96 -14.74
CA ASN A 190 -7.94 -3.68 -15.88
C ASN A 190 -7.07 -4.78 -16.51
N ALA A 191 -6.05 -5.26 -15.79
CA ALA A 191 -5.16 -6.32 -16.24
C ALA A 191 -5.18 -7.51 -15.28
N LYS A 192 -5.12 -8.73 -15.84
CA LYS A 192 -4.79 -9.92 -15.07
C LYS A 192 -3.27 -9.98 -14.88
N ARG A 193 -2.80 -9.83 -13.65
CA ARG A 193 -1.38 -9.91 -13.30
C ARG A 193 -0.98 -11.34 -12.93
N THR A 194 0.14 -11.80 -13.49
CA THR A 194 0.86 -13.00 -13.06
C THR A 194 2.28 -12.58 -12.67
N PHE A 195 2.75 -13.00 -11.48
CA PHE A 195 4.10 -12.75 -11.00
C PHE A 195 4.77 -14.07 -10.65
N LYS A 196 6.02 -14.25 -11.07
CA LYS A 196 6.81 -15.47 -10.83
C LYS A 196 8.23 -15.10 -10.47
N ILE A 197 8.79 -15.86 -9.53
CA ILE A 197 10.20 -15.80 -9.17
C ILE A 197 10.79 -17.18 -9.40
N LYS A 198 12.03 -17.21 -9.88
CA LYS A 198 12.82 -18.42 -10.02
C LYS A 198 14.25 -18.17 -9.58
N ASN A 199 14.84 -19.16 -8.93
CA ASN A 199 16.29 -19.27 -8.84
C ASN A 199 16.77 -20.17 -9.98
N LEU A 200 17.55 -19.62 -10.91
CA LEU A 200 17.94 -20.30 -12.15
C LEU A 200 18.98 -21.41 -11.94
N ASP A 201 19.60 -21.45 -10.76
CA ASP A 201 20.71 -22.34 -10.43
C ASP A 201 20.26 -23.56 -9.59
N VAL A 202 18.95 -23.70 -9.32
CA VAL A 202 18.39 -24.77 -8.49
C VAL A 202 17.07 -25.34 -9.05
N ASP A 203 16.68 -26.50 -8.53
CA ASP A 203 15.37 -27.08 -8.76
C ASP A 203 14.29 -26.27 -8.01
N ASN A 204 13.50 -25.50 -8.77
CA ASN A 204 12.48 -24.60 -8.24
C ASN A 204 11.31 -25.32 -7.54
N THR A 205 11.21 -26.65 -7.66
CA THR A 205 10.22 -27.44 -6.88
C THR A 205 10.63 -27.59 -5.41
N LYS A 206 11.89 -27.33 -5.09
CA LYS A 206 12.48 -27.47 -3.74
C LYS A 206 12.82 -26.13 -3.09
N VAL A 207 12.57 -25.02 -3.79
CA VAL A 207 12.82 -23.68 -3.26
C VAL A 207 11.70 -23.34 -2.27
N ASP A 208 12.12 -22.98 -1.05
CA ASP A 208 11.22 -22.50 -0.01
C ASP A 208 11.15 -20.97 -0.09
N LEU A 209 10.00 -20.45 -0.52
CA LEU A 209 9.73 -19.02 -0.65
C LEU A 209 8.62 -18.60 0.31
N SER A 210 8.83 -17.48 1.01
CA SER A 210 7.76 -16.78 1.71
C SER A 210 7.57 -15.37 1.15
N PHE A 211 6.33 -14.89 1.17
CA PHE A 211 5.95 -13.59 0.62
C PHE A 211 5.26 -12.74 1.69
N ARG A 212 5.64 -11.47 1.79
CA ARG A 212 4.97 -10.49 2.64
C ARG A 212 4.69 -9.20 1.88
N LYS A 213 3.42 -8.78 1.84
CA LYS A 213 3.06 -7.45 1.33
C LYS A 213 3.65 -6.39 2.27
N THR A 214 4.53 -5.53 1.77
CA THR A 214 5.16 -4.46 2.55
C THR A 214 4.46 -3.13 2.35
N SER A 215 3.82 -2.95 1.20
CA SER A 215 3.10 -1.73 0.86
C SER A 215 2.12 -1.97 -0.28
N GLN A 216 1.53 -0.92 -0.85
CA GLN A 216 0.55 -1.09 -1.91
C GLN A 216 1.14 -1.78 -3.16
N VAL A 217 2.37 -1.43 -3.54
CA VAL A 217 3.11 -2.03 -4.67
C VAL A 217 4.25 -2.95 -4.21
N GLY A 218 4.61 -2.93 -2.93
CA GLY A 218 5.75 -3.65 -2.37
C GLY A 218 5.46 -5.09 -1.95
N ILE A 219 6.34 -6.01 -2.35
CA ILE A 219 6.35 -7.42 -1.94
C ILE A 219 7.75 -7.80 -1.51
N GLU A 220 7.91 -8.12 -0.22
CA GLU A 220 9.13 -8.75 0.29
C GLU A 220 9.05 -10.26 0.06
N VAL A 221 10.21 -10.83 -0.26
CA VAL A 221 10.42 -12.25 -0.50
C VAL A 221 11.57 -12.72 0.37
N GLU A 222 11.38 -13.87 0.99
CA GLU A 222 12.43 -14.59 1.69
C GLU A 222 12.63 -15.95 1.02
N GLU A 223 13.87 -16.28 0.67
CA GLU A 223 14.26 -17.55 0.02
C GLU A 223 15.32 -18.26 0.86
N THR A 224 15.11 -19.53 1.19
CA THR A 224 16.16 -20.35 1.84
C THR A 224 17.15 -20.85 0.78
N LEU A 225 18.42 -20.47 0.93
CA LEU A 225 19.48 -20.78 -0.03
C LEU A 225 19.97 -22.22 0.12
N THR A 226 19.88 -23.00 -0.95
CA THR A 226 20.24 -24.43 -0.93
C THR A 226 21.52 -24.75 -1.70
N GLN A 227 21.98 -23.84 -2.56
CA GLN A 227 23.08 -24.06 -3.48
C GLN A 227 24.24 -23.09 -3.20
N LYS A 228 25.44 -23.66 -3.03
CA LYS A 228 26.69 -22.88 -2.93
C LYS A 228 27.09 -22.33 -4.29
N GLY A 229 27.71 -21.14 -4.29
CA GLY A 229 28.18 -20.45 -5.48
C GLY A 229 27.30 -19.24 -5.84
N ILE A 230 27.36 -18.84 -7.10
CA ILE A 230 26.54 -17.74 -7.61
C ILE A 230 25.14 -18.29 -7.88
N ASN A 231 24.13 -17.64 -7.30
CA ASN A 231 22.72 -17.93 -7.56
C ASN A 231 22.09 -16.71 -8.26
N THR A 232 21.39 -16.96 -9.36
CA THR A 232 20.72 -15.96 -10.19
C THR A 232 19.23 -16.02 -9.93
N ILE A 233 18.72 -15.01 -9.25
CA ILE A 233 17.30 -14.86 -8.95
C ILE A 233 16.66 -14.03 -10.05
N GLN A 234 15.63 -14.59 -10.70
CA GLN A 234 14.89 -13.94 -11.77
C GLN A 234 13.44 -13.75 -11.35
N ALA A 235 12.91 -12.55 -11.60
CA ALA A 235 11.51 -12.23 -11.42
C ALA A 235 10.90 -11.83 -12.76
N THR A 236 9.70 -12.34 -13.04
CA THR A 236 8.92 -12.03 -14.24
C THR A 236 7.53 -11.62 -13.84
N VAL A 237 7.05 -10.51 -14.38
CA VAL A 237 5.65 -10.09 -14.30
C VAL A 237 5.03 -10.07 -15.68
N LYS A 238 3.78 -10.52 -15.77
CA LYS A 238 2.94 -10.51 -16.97
C LYS A 238 1.61 -9.85 -16.64
N TYR A 239 1.17 -8.93 -17.48
CA TYR A 239 -0.14 -8.30 -17.46
C TYR A 239 -0.86 -8.66 -18.75
N GLU A 240 -2.03 -9.28 -18.62
CA GLU A 240 -2.92 -9.61 -19.74
C GLU A 240 -4.16 -8.72 -19.67
N PHE A 241 -4.36 -7.89 -20.68
CA PHE A 241 -5.52 -7.01 -20.80
C PHE A 241 -6.59 -7.67 -21.66
N ASN A 242 -7.85 -7.45 -21.28
CA ASN A 242 -9.00 -7.82 -22.10
C ASN A 242 -9.54 -6.60 -22.87
N ASP A 243 -8.63 -5.80 -23.41
CA ASP A 243 -8.93 -4.68 -24.28
C ASP A 243 -9.05 -5.14 -25.75
N LYS A 244 -9.36 -4.20 -26.65
CA LYS A 244 -9.55 -4.49 -28.07
C LYS A 244 -8.37 -5.25 -28.70
N GLU A 245 -7.14 -4.88 -28.35
CA GLU A 245 -5.92 -5.44 -28.94
C GLU A 245 -5.36 -6.63 -28.16
N LYS A 246 -6.00 -7.02 -27.03
CA LYS A 246 -5.50 -8.03 -26.09
C LYS A 246 -4.06 -7.75 -25.68
N THR A 247 -3.81 -6.52 -25.26
CA THR A 247 -2.49 -6.01 -24.89
C THR A 247 -1.84 -6.94 -23.86
N ILE A 248 -0.55 -7.19 -24.03
CA ILE A 248 0.27 -7.94 -23.07
C ILE A 248 1.49 -7.09 -22.71
N ILE A 249 1.68 -6.85 -21.42
CA ILE A 249 2.91 -6.23 -20.90
C ILE A 249 3.65 -7.30 -20.13
N ASN A 250 4.88 -7.59 -20.53
CA ASN A 250 5.77 -8.51 -19.83
C ASN A 250 7.04 -7.77 -19.45
N ASP A 251 7.51 -8.02 -18.24
CA ASP A 251 8.80 -7.51 -17.78
C ASP A 251 9.53 -8.60 -16.99
N THR A 252 10.86 -8.60 -17.08
CA THR A 252 11.72 -9.58 -16.42
C THR A 252 13.01 -8.90 -16.00
N LEU A 253 13.36 -9.12 -14.73
CA LEU A 253 14.63 -8.68 -14.19
C LEU A 253 15.31 -9.86 -13.48
N SER A 254 16.61 -9.73 -13.24
CA SER A 254 17.36 -10.69 -12.43
C SER A 254 18.50 -10.01 -11.69
N PHE A 255 18.88 -10.59 -10.56
CA PHE A 255 20.08 -10.22 -9.82
C PHE A 255 20.82 -11.48 -9.37
N GLN A 256 22.09 -11.32 -9.01
CA GLN A 256 22.93 -12.42 -8.55
C GLN A 256 23.33 -12.22 -7.08
N VAL A 257 23.41 -13.32 -6.36
CA VAL A 257 23.95 -13.37 -5.00
C VAL A 257 25.02 -14.46 -4.89
N THR A 258 26.04 -14.22 -4.07
CA THR A 258 27.10 -15.20 -3.82
C THR A 258 26.85 -15.90 -2.48
N VAL A 259 26.83 -17.23 -2.50
CA VAL A 259 26.62 -18.11 -1.35
C VAL A 259 27.90 -18.91 -1.09
N ASN A 260 28.46 -18.78 0.12
CA ASN A 260 29.73 -19.38 0.54
C ASN A 260 29.59 -20.81 1.04
#